data_AF-A0A8I0CB84-F1
#
_entry.id   AF-A0A8I0CB84-F1
#
_cell.length_a   1.000
_cell.length_b   1.000
_cell.length_c   1.000
_cell.angle_alpha   90.00
_cell.angle_beta   90.00
_cell.angle_gamma   90.00
#
_symmetry.space_group_name_H-M   'P 1'
#
loop_
_entity.id
_entity.type
_entity.pdbx_description
1 polymer ?
#
loop_
_entity_poly.entity_id
_entity_poly.type
_entity_poly.pdbx_seq_one_letter_code
_entity_poly.pdbx_strand_id
1 'polypeptide(L)'
;MKLSRTSVDDGLLIYPGVIEKVGYDFRSDEKMRVGKGEVTGPAELLRDAFRQGRLTLKLAEGSDIRIIVVAHTEGGERAYFEIES
;
A
#
# COMPACT_ATOMS: atom_id res chain seq x y z
N MET A 1 -7.25 -16.24 11.26
CA MET A 1 -8.06 -15.29 10.45
C MET A 1 -7.85 -15.65 8.99
N LYS A 2 -8.92 -15.88 8.22
CA LYS A 2 -8.80 -16.30 6.81
C LYS A 2 -8.77 -15.06 5.93
N LEU A 3 -7.70 -14.86 5.17
CA LEU A 3 -7.66 -13.85 4.10
C LEU A 3 -8.54 -14.35 2.96
N SER A 4 -9.49 -13.54 2.52
CA SER A 4 -10.51 -13.94 1.54
C SER A 4 -10.78 -12.88 0.48
N ARG A 5 -10.49 -11.61 0.76
CA ARG A 5 -10.61 -10.51 -0.20
C ARG A 5 -9.27 -10.31 -0.91
N THR A 6 -9.32 -10.23 -2.23
CA THR A 6 -8.21 -9.79 -3.09
C THR A 6 -8.63 -8.50 -3.79
N SER A 7 -7.74 -7.53 -3.91
CA SER A 7 -8.01 -6.29 -4.63
C SER A 7 -6.77 -5.89 -5.42
N VAL A 8 -6.97 -5.63 -6.72
CA VAL A 8 -5.93 -5.26 -7.67
C VAL A 8 -6.46 -4.10 -8.50
N ASP A 9 -5.86 -2.92 -8.36
CA ASP A 9 -6.25 -1.71 -9.09
C ASP A 9 -5.19 -0.61 -8.97
N ASP A 10 -5.46 0.56 -9.51
CA ASP A 10 -4.74 1.78 -9.25
C ASP A 10 -5.40 2.59 -8.11
N GLY A 11 -4.57 3.15 -7.23
CA GLY A 11 -5.00 3.99 -6.11
C GLY A 11 -4.10 5.22 -5.94
N LEU A 12 -4.22 5.87 -4.78
CA LEU A 12 -3.33 6.97 -4.38
C LEU A 12 -2.59 6.61 -3.10
N LEU A 13 -1.28 6.77 -3.10
CA LEU A 13 -0.44 6.71 -1.91
C LEU A 13 -0.30 8.11 -1.32
N ILE A 14 -0.64 8.25 -0.04
CA ILE A 14 -0.79 9.55 0.64
C ILE A 14 0.04 9.55 1.93
N TYR A 15 0.91 10.55 2.05
CA TYR A 15 1.74 10.80 3.22
C TYR A 15 2.25 12.26 3.22
N PRO A 16 2.93 12.76 4.27
CA PRO A 16 3.27 14.18 4.36
C PRO A 16 3.97 14.73 3.11
N GLY A 17 3.29 15.66 2.42
CA GLY A 17 3.79 16.31 1.21
C GLY A 17 3.64 15.51 -0.09
N VAL A 18 3.03 14.32 -0.06
CA VAL A 18 2.91 13.43 -1.22
C VAL A 18 1.49 12.90 -1.38
N ILE A 19 0.97 13.02 -2.60
CA ILE A 19 -0.26 12.38 -3.09
C ILE A 19 0.04 11.90 -4.50
N GLU A 20 0.33 10.61 -4.65
CA GLU A 20 0.80 10.06 -5.92
C GLU A 20 0.05 8.80 -6.33
N LYS A 21 -0.12 8.61 -7.64
CA LYS A 21 -0.79 7.43 -8.19
C LYS A 21 0.13 6.21 -8.08
N VAL A 22 -0.41 5.10 -7.60
CA VAL A 22 0.29 3.80 -7.50
C VAL A 22 -0.65 2.67 -7.92
N GLY A 23 -0.09 1.58 -8.45
CA GLY A 23 -0.82 0.31 -8.52
C GLY A 23 -0.77 -0.38 -7.16
N TYR A 24 -1.76 -1.21 -6.85
CA TYR A 24 -1.76 -2.07 -5.67
C TYR A 24 -2.28 -3.47 -5.97
N ASP A 25 -1.78 -4.46 -5.23
CA ASP A 25 -2.34 -5.81 -5.11
C ASP A 25 -2.27 -6.21 -3.63
N PHE A 26 -3.40 -6.51 -3.01
CA PHE A 26 -3.39 -7.00 -1.63
C PHE A 26 -4.46 -8.03 -1.34
N ARG A 27 -4.16 -8.83 -0.30
CA ARG A 27 -5.12 -9.75 0.32
C ARG A 27 -5.40 -9.35 1.74
N SER A 28 -6.68 -9.34 2.11
CA SER A 28 -7.16 -8.99 3.44
C SER A 28 -8.28 -9.92 3.91
N ASP A 29 -8.63 -9.81 5.18
CA ASP A 29 -9.93 -10.29 5.65
C ASP A 29 -11.08 -9.45 5.09
N GLU A 30 -12.30 -9.94 5.25
CA GLU A 30 -13.51 -9.26 4.73
C GLU A 30 -13.69 -7.84 5.28
N LYS A 31 -13.17 -7.55 6.48
CA LYS A 31 -13.29 -6.26 7.14
C LYS A 31 -12.09 -5.33 6.93
N MET A 32 -11.11 -5.74 6.11
CA MET A 32 -9.86 -5.00 5.86
C MET A 32 -9.14 -4.55 7.14
N ARG A 33 -9.14 -5.39 8.18
CA ARG A 33 -8.44 -5.18 9.44
C ARG A 33 -7.04 -5.74 9.43
N VAL A 34 -6.82 -6.84 8.70
CA VAL A 34 -5.51 -7.46 8.54
C VAL A 34 -5.34 -7.83 7.09
N GLY A 35 -4.18 -7.49 6.53
CA GLY A 35 -3.87 -7.82 5.15
C GLY A 35 -2.42 -7.53 4.82
N LYS A 36 -1.95 -8.10 3.72
CA LYS A 36 -0.64 -7.84 3.15
C LYS A 36 -0.77 -7.63 1.66
N GLY A 37 0.09 -6.78 1.12
CA GLY A 37 0.07 -6.47 -0.30
C GLY A 37 1.34 -5.85 -0.78
N GLU A 38 1.29 -5.40 -2.01
CA GLU A 38 2.31 -4.62 -2.68
C GLU A 38 1.72 -3.36 -3.30
N VAL A 39 2.53 -2.32 -3.37
CA VAL A 39 2.30 -1.14 -4.19
C VAL A 39 3.38 -1.08 -5.27
N THR A 40 2.99 -0.67 -6.48
CA THR A 40 3.89 -0.47 -7.62
C THR A 40 3.86 0.96 -8.09
N GLY A 41 5.02 1.51 -8.43
CA GLY A 41 5.18 2.91 -8.80
C GLY A 41 6.65 3.31 -8.93
N PRO A 42 6.95 4.61 -9.12
CA PRO A 42 8.33 5.09 -9.27
C PRO A 42 9.24 4.68 -8.11
N ALA A 43 10.47 4.25 -8.41
CA ALA A 43 11.40 3.71 -7.40
C ALA A 43 11.70 4.70 -6.25
N GLU A 44 11.91 5.99 -6.56
CA GLU A 44 12.17 7.01 -5.53
C GLU A 44 10.93 7.26 -4.64
N LEU A 45 9.72 7.22 -5.22
CA LEU A 45 8.47 7.32 -4.46
C LEU A 45 8.38 6.19 -3.43
N LEU A 46 8.63 4.95 -3.88
CA LEU A 46 8.50 3.77 -3.03
C LEU A 46 9.60 3.67 -1.97
N ARG A 47 10.80 4.17 -2.30
CA ARG A 47 11.90 4.33 -1.34
C ARG A 47 11.50 5.30 -0.22
N ASP A 48 10.92 6.44 -0.58
CA ASP A 48 10.48 7.43 0.40
C ASP A 48 9.29 6.91 1.22
N ALA A 49 8.32 6.26 0.58
CA ALA A 49 7.22 5.57 1.25
C ALA A 49 7.70 4.56 2.30
N PHE A 50 8.71 3.75 1.96
CA PHE A 50 9.32 2.81 2.92
C PHE A 50 9.96 3.52 4.12
N ARG A 51 10.62 4.66 3.91
CA ARG A 51 11.23 5.45 5.01
C ARG A 51 10.19 6.09 5.93
N GLN A 52 9.03 6.50 5.40
CA GLN A 52 7.94 7.04 6.21
C GLN A 52 7.29 5.94 7.08
N GLY A 53 7.27 4.70 6.60
CA GLY A 53 6.70 3.55 7.29
C GLY A 53 5.18 3.55 7.23
N ARG A 54 4.52 4.49 7.94
CA ARG A 54 3.04 4.60 8.03
C ARG A 54 2.48 5.53 6.97
N LEU A 55 1.53 5.03 6.18
CA LEU A 55 0.95 5.73 5.04
C LEU A 55 -0.56 5.48 4.95
N THR A 56 -1.24 6.29 4.13
CA THR A 56 -2.61 6.01 3.69
C THR A 56 -2.59 5.54 2.24
N LEU A 57 -3.25 4.43 1.95
CA LEU A 57 -3.55 3.99 0.59
C LEU A 57 -5.04 4.22 0.32
N LYS A 58 -5.35 5.12 -0.61
CA LYS A 58 -6.70 5.34 -1.11
C LYS A 58 -6.96 4.38 -2.27
N LEU A 59 -7.93 3.51 -2.10
CA LEU A 59 -8.34 2.49 -3.07
C LEU A 59 -9.21 3.10 -4.18
N ALA A 60 -9.32 2.40 -5.31
CA ALA A 60 -10.11 2.83 -6.47
C ALA A 60 -11.59 3.03 -6.13
N GLU A 61 -12.15 2.20 -5.24
CA GLU A 61 -13.52 2.33 -4.74
C GLU A 61 -13.72 3.50 -3.75
N GLY A 62 -12.67 4.28 -3.49
CA GLY A 62 -12.69 5.50 -2.67
C GLY A 62 -12.44 5.28 -1.18
N SER A 63 -12.27 4.03 -0.74
CA SER A 63 -11.93 3.68 0.64
C SER A 63 -10.46 4.03 0.94
N ASP A 64 -10.21 4.57 2.14
CA ASP A 64 -8.85 4.83 2.61
C ASP A 64 -8.45 3.75 3.64
N ILE A 65 -7.30 3.11 3.45
CA ILE A 65 -6.73 2.17 4.41
C ILE A 65 -5.38 2.66 4.92
N ARG A 66 -5.09 2.42 6.20
CA ARG A 66 -3.76 2.66 6.76
C ARG A 66 -2.88 1.45 6.50
N ILE A 67 -1.66 1.71 6.05
CA ILE A 67 -0.69 0.67 5.75
C ILE A 67 0.66 1.02 6.37
N ILE A 68 1.44 -0.03 6.64
CA ILE A 68 2.86 0.07 6.97
C ILE A 68 3.65 -0.57 5.85
N VAL A 69 4.54 0.17 5.20
CA VAL A 69 5.48 -0.40 4.22
C VAL A 69 6.59 -1.11 4.98
N VAL A 70 6.70 -2.42 4.76
CA VAL A 70 7.59 -3.31 5.52
C VAL A 70 8.82 -3.75 4.72
N ALA A 71 8.79 -3.62 3.39
CA ALA A 71 9.93 -3.92 2.55
C ALA A 71 9.90 -3.12 1.24
N HIS A 72 11.07 -2.70 0.79
CA HIS A 72 11.33 -2.11 -0.53
C HIS A 72 12.70 -2.57 -1.00
N THR A 73 12.81 -2.97 -2.26
CA THR A 73 14.11 -3.28 -2.89
C THR A 73 14.69 -1.99 -3.46
N GLU A 74 15.94 -1.66 -3.13
CA GLU A 74 16.60 -0.46 -3.67
C GLU A 74 16.58 -0.45 -5.22
N GLY A 75 16.18 0.68 -5.81
CA GLY A 75 15.98 0.82 -7.25
C GLY A 75 14.75 0.09 -7.81
N GLY A 76 13.98 -0.62 -6.97
CA GLY A 76 12.80 -1.37 -7.38
C GLY A 76 11.53 -0.53 -7.45
N GLU A 77 10.67 -0.86 -8.41
CA GLU A 77 9.37 -0.24 -8.64
C GLU A 77 8.24 -0.93 -7.84
N ARG A 78 8.60 -1.62 -6.75
CA ARG A 78 7.67 -2.35 -5.89
C ARG A 78 8.07 -2.26 -4.43
N ALA A 79 7.08 -2.03 -3.58
CA ALA A 79 7.20 -2.11 -2.13
C ALA A 79 6.08 -2.96 -1.55
N TYR A 80 6.35 -3.62 -0.43
CA TYR A 80 5.40 -4.49 0.26
C TYR A 80 4.91 -3.84 1.54
N PHE A 81 3.63 -4.06 1.86
CA PHE A 81 2.99 -3.46 3.02
C PHE A 81 2.13 -4.45 3.80
N GLU A 82 1.82 -4.07 5.04
CA GLU A 82 0.79 -4.69 5.87
C GLU A 82 -0.28 -3.64 6.22
N ILE A 83 -1.54 -4.06 6.35
CA ILE A 83 -2.60 -3.18 6.85
C ILE A 83 -2.35 -2.89 8.33
N GLU A 84 -2.37 -1.60 8.70
CA GLU A 84 -2.26 -1.17 10.09
C GLU A 84 -3.62 -1.31 10.78
N SER A 85 -3.71 -2.23 11.76
CA SER A 85 -4.93 -2.52 12.53
C SER A 85 -5.10 -1.62 13.75
#